data_AF-A0A970XEL9-F1
#
_entry.id   AF-A0A970XEL9-F1
#
_cell.length_a   1.000
_cell.length_b   1.000
_cell.length_c   1.000
_cell.angle_alpha   90.00
_cell.angle_beta   90.00
_cell.angle_gamma   90.00
#
_symmetry.space_group_name_H-M   'P 1'
#
loop_
_entity.id
_entity.type
_entity.pdbx_description
1 polymer ?
#
loop_
_entity_poly.entity_id
_entity_poly.type
_entity_poly.pdbx_seq_one_letter_code
_entity_poly.pdbx_strand_id
1 'polypeptide(L)'
;MEKKDVAKLREIDLYGPIHDYLESLGYQVQGEVDGCDMTAIMGDELVIVELKTSFNLKLLSQAVKRQRVADSVYVAIPNPKGSARTSGWRDMCMLLRRLELGLITVALNRKDEQVEVHFHPNTFD
;
A
#
# COMPACT_ATOMS: atom_id res chain seq x y z
N MET A 1 -15.38 -27.57 19.75
CA MET A 1 -15.40 -26.34 18.93
C MET A 1 -13.96 -26.04 18.56
N GLU A 2 -13.52 -26.54 17.40
CA GLU A 2 -12.14 -26.35 16.94
C GLU A 2 -11.86 -24.86 16.76
N LYS A 3 -10.79 -24.38 17.40
CA LYS A 3 -10.22 -23.08 17.07
C LYS A 3 -9.70 -23.20 15.64
N LYS A 4 -10.40 -22.59 14.67
CA LYS A 4 -9.80 -22.36 13.36
C LYS A 4 -8.56 -21.49 13.59
N ASP A 5 -7.38 -22.05 13.33
CA ASP A 5 -6.14 -21.28 13.25
C ASP A 5 -6.36 -20.20 12.19
N VAL A 6 -6.52 -18.95 12.65
CA VAL A 6 -6.52 -17.80 11.75
C VAL A 6 -5.09 -17.69 11.25
N ALA A 7 -4.87 -18.07 10.00
CA ALA A 7 -3.57 -17.96 9.36
C ALA A 7 -3.00 -16.55 9.61
N LYS A 8 -1.76 -16.50 10.09
CA LYS A 8 -1.10 -15.23 10.39
C LYS A 8 -0.89 -14.46 9.09
N LEU A 9 -1.45 -13.26 9.02
CA LEU A 9 -1.29 -12.35 7.90
C LEU A 9 0.19 -12.01 7.66
N ARG A 10 0.61 -12.09 6.40
CA ARG A 10 1.95 -11.77 5.90
C ARG A 10 1.88 -10.68 4.83
N GLU A 11 3.00 -10.02 4.58
CA GLU A 11 3.13 -8.99 3.54
C GLU A 11 2.82 -9.54 2.14
N ILE A 12 3.24 -10.78 1.85
CA ILE A 12 2.97 -11.45 0.59
C ILE A 12 1.46 -11.60 0.30
N ASP A 13 0.62 -11.63 1.33
CA ASP A 13 -0.84 -11.72 1.16
C ASP A 13 -1.43 -10.38 0.65
N LEU A 14 -0.68 -9.27 0.75
CA LEU A 14 -1.04 -7.96 0.16
C LEU A 14 -0.55 -7.81 -1.28
N TYR A 15 0.54 -8.51 -1.65
CA TYR A 15 1.19 -8.36 -2.94
C TYR A 15 0.27 -8.71 -4.11
N GLY A 16 -0.31 -9.91 -4.10
CA GLY A 16 -1.14 -10.43 -5.20
C GLY A 16 -2.28 -9.48 -5.61
N PRO A 17 -3.13 -9.04 -4.66
CA PRO A 17 -4.21 -8.12 -4.98
C PRO A 17 -3.76 -6.80 -5.60
N ILE A 18 -2.65 -6.22 -5.12
CA ILE A 18 -2.13 -4.94 -5.62
C ILE A 18 -1.47 -5.12 -6.99
N HIS A 19 -0.74 -6.23 -7.17
CA HIS A 19 -0.15 -6.61 -8.44
C HIS A 19 -1.21 -6.71 -9.53
N ASP A 20 -2.25 -7.50 -9.30
CA ASP A 20 -3.33 -7.72 -10.26
C ASP A 20 -4.08 -6.41 -10.56
N TYR A 21 -4.28 -5.57 -9.54
CA TYR A 21 -4.86 -4.24 -9.71
C TYR A 21 -4.00 -3.36 -10.65
N LEU A 22 -2.69 -3.26 -10.41
CA LEU A 22 -1.80 -2.44 -11.22
C LEU A 22 -1.63 -2.98 -12.65
N GLU A 23 -1.52 -4.30 -12.83
CA GLU A 23 -1.51 -4.92 -14.15
C GLU A 23 -2.81 -4.65 -14.92
N SER A 24 -3.97 -4.67 -14.23
CA SER A 24 -5.26 -4.34 -14.87
C SER A 24 -5.35 -2.90 -15.36
N LEU A 25 -4.56 -2.00 -14.78
CA LEU A 25 -4.40 -0.62 -15.23
C LEU A 25 -3.38 -0.46 -16.37
N GLY A 26 -2.64 -1.53 -16.70
CA GLY A 26 -1.63 -1.55 -17.77
C GLY A 26 -0.20 -1.31 -17.31
N TYR A 27 0.07 -1.32 -16.00
CA TYR A 27 1.45 -1.24 -15.50
C TYR A 27 2.19 -2.57 -15.70
N GLN A 28 3.48 -2.50 -16.00
CA GLN A 28 4.38 -3.63 -15.83
C GLN A 28 4.83 -3.68 -14.36
N VAL A 29 4.45 -4.74 -13.64
CA VAL A 29 4.71 -4.86 -12.20
C VAL A 29 5.89 -5.81 -11.93
N GLN A 30 6.76 -5.46 -10.98
CA GLN A 30 7.85 -6.31 -10.49
C GLN A 30 7.91 -6.27 -8.96
N GLY A 31 8.32 -7.38 -8.35
CA GLY A 31 8.52 -7.50 -6.90
C GLY A 31 10.00 -7.54 -6.52
N GLU A 32 10.31 -7.11 -5.30
CA GLU A 32 11.64 -7.24 -4.67
C GLU A 32 12.81 -6.58 -5.43
N VAL A 33 12.57 -5.47 -6.13
CA VAL A 33 13.60 -4.72 -6.87
C VAL A 33 14.28 -3.70 -5.96
N ASP A 34 15.60 -3.78 -5.77
CA ASP A 34 16.40 -2.86 -4.93
C ASP A 34 15.81 -2.64 -3.51
N GLY A 35 15.26 -3.72 -2.96
CA GLY A 35 14.62 -3.75 -1.64
C GLY A 35 13.28 -3.00 -1.58
N CYS A 36 12.67 -2.66 -2.72
CA CYS A 36 11.28 -2.22 -2.80
C CYS A 36 10.39 -3.46 -2.81
N ASP A 37 9.25 -3.42 -2.12
CA ASP A 37 8.33 -4.55 -2.12
C ASP A 37 7.67 -4.73 -3.50
N MET A 38 7.31 -3.62 -4.15
CA MET A 38 6.72 -3.62 -5.49
C MET A 38 7.08 -2.35 -6.27
N THR A 39 7.43 -2.52 -7.54
CA THR A 39 7.58 -1.45 -8.53
C THR A 39 6.58 -1.66 -9.66
N ALA A 40 6.06 -0.58 -10.22
CA ALA A 40 5.14 -0.61 -11.34
C ALA A 40 5.51 0.49 -12.34
N ILE A 41 5.67 0.12 -13.60
CA ILE A 41 6.16 1.03 -14.65
C ILE A 41 5.12 1.14 -15.76
N MET A 42 4.81 2.37 -16.18
CA MET A 42 3.99 2.65 -17.35
C MET A 42 4.58 3.82 -18.14
N GLY A 43 5.10 3.53 -19.34
CA GLY A 43 5.90 4.51 -20.07
C GLY A 43 7.14 4.90 -19.26
N ASP A 44 7.29 6.19 -18.97
CA ASP A 44 8.39 6.73 -18.17
C ASP A 44 8.02 6.91 -16.68
N GLU A 45 6.79 6.59 -16.27
CA GLU A 45 6.34 6.71 -14.88
C GLU A 45 6.78 5.49 -14.06
N LEU A 46 7.51 5.73 -12.96
CA LEU A 46 7.86 4.76 -11.94
C LEU A 46 7.01 4.97 -10.68
N VAL A 47 6.17 3.99 -10.40
CA VAL A 47 5.42 3.87 -9.14
C VAL A 47 6.10 2.86 -8.23
N ILE A 48 6.25 3.19 -6.95
CA ILE A 48 6.71 2.24 -5.92
C ILE A 48 5.64 2.07 -4.84
N VAL A 49 5.38 0.82 -4.46
CA VAL A 49 4.45 0.47 -3.37
C VAL A 49 5.20 -0.29 -2.28
N GLU A 50 5.25 0.27 -1.07
CA GLU A 50 5.79 -0.41 0.11
C GLU A 50 4.66 -1.09 0.89
N LEU A 51 4.82 -2.38 1.20
CA LEU A 51 3.79 -3.25 1.77
C LEU A 51 4.06 -3.51 3.25
N LYS A 52 3.04 -3.38 4.10
CA LYS A 52 3.16 -3.78 5.51
C LYS A 52 1.86 -4.27 6.10
N THR A 53 1.93 -5.26 6.99
CA THR A 53 0.73 -5.76 7.71
C THR A 53 0.15 -4.76 8.72
N SER A 54 0.86 -3.66 9.00
CA SER A 54 0.38 -2.55 9.81
C SER A 54 1.16 -1.27 9.51
N PHE A 55 0.54 -0.11 9.72
CA PHE A 55 1.25 1.16 9.66
C PHE A 55 2.27 1.26 10.81
N ASN A 56 3.53 1.55 10.47
CA ASN A 56 4.62 1.72 11.43
C ASN A 56 5.75 2.58 10.86
N LEU A 57 6.70 2.97 11.71
CA LEU A 57 7.82 3.85 11.34
C LEU A 57 8.72 3.25 10.24
N LYS A 58 8.84 1.92 10.18
CA LYS A 58 9.66 1.26 9.15
C LYS A 58 9.05 1.46 7.76
N LEU A 59 7.75 1.21 7.63
CA LEU A 59 6.98 1.46 6.39
C LEU A 59 7.14 2.93 5.96
N LEU A 60 6.94 3.86 6.89
CA LEU A 60 7.06 5.29 6.61
C LEU A 60 8.47 5.66 6.14
N SER A 61 9.50 5.16 6.82
CA SER A 61 10.89 5.42 6.48
C SER A 61 11.29 4.84 5.12
N GLN A 62 10.79 3.65 4.77
CA GLN A 62 11.01 3.07 3.45
C GLN A 62 10.35 3.93 2.37
N ALA A 63 9.05 4.23 2.50
CA ALA A 63 8.30 5.02 1.54
C ALA A 63 8.94 6.39 1.27
N VAL A 64 9.31 7.13 2.31
CA VAL A 64 9.97 8.45 2.16
C VAL A 64 11.32 8.33 1.44
N LYS A 65 12.07 7.25 1.62
CA LYS A 65 13.33 7.04 0.88
C LYS A 65 13.09 6.81 -0.61
N ARG A 66 11.99 6.15 -0.97
CA ARG A 66 11.64 5.84 -2.37
C ARG A 66 11.27 7.07 -3.19
N GLN A 67 10.78 8.13 -2.55
CA GLN A 67 10.48 9.41 -3.21
C GLN A 67 11.69 10.06 -3.90
N ARG A 68 12.91 9.62 -3.59
CA ARG A 68 14.13 10.09 -4.28
C ARG A 68 14.27 9.58 -5.70
N VAL A 69 13.59 8.48 -6.05
CA VAL A 69 13.79 7.77 -7.32
C VAL A 69 12.49 7.50 -8.08
N ALA A 70 11.33 7.55 -7.42
CA ALA A 70 10.03 7.27 -8.01
C ALA A 70 9.22 8.54 -8.23
N ASP A 71 8.42 8.56 -9.30
CA ASP A 71 7.46 9.63 -9.58
C ASP A 71 6.29 9.62 -8.59
N SER A 72 5.90 8.43 -8.12
CA SER A 72 4.84 8.25 -7.13
C SER A 72 5.15 7.13 -6.16
N VAL A 73 4.91 7.38 -4.87
CA VAL A 73 5.12 6.38 -3.81
C VAL A 73 3.84 6.16 -3.02
N TYR A 74 3.44 4.89 -2.93
CA TYR A 74 2.30 4.46 -2.12
C TYR A 74 2.78 3.62 -0.95
N VAL A 75 2.05 3.71 0.15
CA VAL A 75 2.07 2.69 1.20
C VAL A 75 0.82 1.83 1.09
N ALA A 76 0.97 0.53 1.31
CA ALA A 76 -0.15 -0.39 1.31
C ALA A 76 -0.22 -1.20 2.61
N ILE A 77 -1.41 -1.23 3.20
CA ILE A 77 -1.68 -1.96 4.45
C ILE A 77 -2.99 -2.76 4.34
N PRO A 78 -3.25 -3.74 5.23
CA PRO A 78 -4.55 -4.39 5.26
C PRO A 78 -5.64 -3.37 5.58
N ASN A 79 -6.81 -3.53 4.97
CA ASN A 79 -7.97 -2.71 5.31
C ASN A 79 -8.28 -2.90 6.81
N PRO A 80 -8.21 -1.83 7.63
CA PRO A 80 -8.37 -1.97 9.07
C PRO A 80 -9.76 -2.49 9.44
N LYS A 81 -9.81 -3.39 10.43
CA LYS A 81 -11.06 -3.83 11.05
C LYS A 81 -11.60 -2.70 11.94
N GLY A 82 -12.21 -1.67 11.34
CA GLY A 82 -12.69 -0.49 12.06
C GLY A 82 -13.18 0.61 11.12
N SER A 83 -13.78 1.65 11.68
CA SER A 83 -14.22 2.81 10.90
C SER A 83 -13.04 3.73 10.57
N ALA A 84 -13.01 4.27 9.35
CA ALA A 84 -12.19 5.42 8.95
C ALA A 84 -12.40 6.69 9.84
N ARG A 85 -13.30 6.63 10.83
CA ARG A 85 -13.60 7.71 11.79
C ARG A 85 -12.70 7.71 13.04
N THR A 86 -11.85 6.70 13.25
CA THR A 86 -10.92 6.71 14.41
C THR A 86 -9.93 7.88 14.30
N SER A 87 -9.46 8.41 15.44
CA SER A 87 -8.43 9.45 15.45
C SER A 87 -7.13 8.96 14.81
N GLY A 88 -6.65 7.77 15.18
CA GLY A 88 -5.42 7.21 14.63
C GLY A 88 -5.43 7.02 13.10
N TRP A 89 -6.57 6.64 12.51
CA TRP A 89 -6.71 6.58 11.04
C TRP A 89 -6.57 7.96 10.40
N ARG A 90 -7.24 8.98 10.98
CA ARG A 90 -7.16 10.36 10.49
C ARG A 90 -5.76 10.92 10.62
N ASP A 91 -5.07 10.66 11.73
CA ASP A 91 -3.70 11.10 11.98
C ASP A 91 -2.72 10.46 10.98
N MET A 92 -2.87 9.15 10.74
CA MET A 92 -2.10 8.43 9.70
C MET A 92 -2.35 9.03 8.31
N CYS A 93 -3.61 9.25 7.92
CA CYS A 93 -3.95 9.83 6.62
C CYS A 93 -3.38 11.24 6.47
N MET A 94 -3.49 12.09 7.50
CA MET A 94 -2.92 13.43 7.51
C MET A 94 -1.39 13.36 7.33
N LEU A 95 -0.70 12.48 8.05
CA LEU A 95 0.75 12.33 7.96
C LEU A 95 1.19 11.87 6.57
N LEU A 96 0.52 10.86 6.00
CA LEU A 96 0.82 10.39 4.65
C LEU A 96 0.62 11.48 3.60
N ARG A 97 -0.48 12.25 3.71
CA ARG A 97 -0.70 13.41 2.83
C ARG A 97 0.41 14.45 2.99
N ARG A 98 0.81 14.80 4.23
CA ARG A 98 1.89 15.77 4.48
C ARG A 98 3.25 15.32 3.96
N LEU A 99 3.45 14.01 3.83
CA LEU A 99 4.63 13.42 3.21
C LEU A 99 4.46 13.17 1.71
N GLU A 100 3.32 13.57 1.12
CA GLU A 100 3.03 13.39 -0.30
C GLU A 100 3.07 11.91 -0.73
N LEU A 101 2.58 11.03 0.14
CA LEU A 101 2.47 9.60 -0.11
C LEU A 101 1.02 9.22 -0.42
N GLY A 102 0.84 8.21 -1.28
CA GLY A 102 -0.45 7.58 -1.53
C GLY A 102 -0.77 6.50 -0.51
N LEU A 103 -2.06 6.21 -0.33
CA LEU A 103 -2.52 5.14 0.57
C LEU A 103 -3.40 4.14 -0.18
N ILE A 104 -2.99 2.88 -0.14
CA ILE A 104 -3.74 1.73 -0.63
C ILE A 104 -4.10 0.83 0.55
N THR A 105 -5.31 0.26 0.54
CA THR A 105 -5.66 -0.82 1.46
C THR A 105 -6.15 -2.07 0.74
N VAL A 106 -5.87 -3.23 1.34
CA VAL A 106 -6.29 -4.54 0.81
C VAL A 106 -7.31 -5.23 1.71
N ALA A 107 -8.49 -5.55 1.18
CA ALA A 107 -9.55 -6.30 1.83
C ALA A 107 -9.37 -7.82 1.63
N LEU A 108 -8.64 -8.45 2.55
CA LEU A 108 -8.22 -9.86 2.48
C LEU A 108 -9.34 -10.91 2.59
N ASN A 109 -10.57 -10.49 2.87
CA ASN A 109 -11.72 -11.39 3.07
C ASN A 109 -12.75 -11.31 1.94
N ARG A 110 -12.49 -10.51 0.89
CA ARG A 110 -13.41 -10.34 -0.23
C ARG A 110 -12.85 -11.06 -1.46
N LYS A 111 -13.72 -11.77 -2.17
CA LYS A 111 -13.35 -12.39 -3.46
C LYS A 111 -13.21 -11.33 -4.56
N ASP A 112 -14.06 -10.32 -4.51
CA ASP A 112 -14.14 -9.24 -5.50
C ASP A 112 -13.77 -7.89 -4.84
N GLU A 113 -13.11 -6.99 -5.60
CA GLU A 113 -12.69 -5.65 -5.16
C GLU A 113 -11.85 -5.65 -3.87
N GLN A 114 -10.67 -6.29 -3.96
CA GLN A 114 -9.75 -6.40 -2.84
C GLN A 114 -8.94 -5.12 -2.60
N VAL A 115 -8.80 -4.23 -3.58
CA VAL A 115 -7.93 -3.04 -3.48
C VAL A 115 -8.76 -1.76 -3.40
N GLU A 116 -8.45 -0.91 -2.43
CA GLU A 116 -9.02 0.43 -2.30
C GLU A 116 -7.89 1.46 -2.25
N VAL A 117 -7.88 2.39 -3.20
CA VAL A 117 -6.99 3.55 -3.19
C VAL A 117 -7.68 4.69 -2.46
N HIS A 118 -7.22 5.02 -1.26
CA HIS A 118 -7.83 6.07 -0.42
C HIS A 118 -7.49 7.47 -0.93
N PHE A 119 -6.25 7.64 -1.41
CA PHE A 119 -5.78 8.86 -2.05
C PHE A 119 -4.45 8.60 -2.76
N HIS A 120 -4.23 9.35 -3.83
CA HIS A 120 -2.98 9.38 -4.58
C HIS A 120 -1.97 10.36 -3.95
N PRO A 121 -0.65 10.13 -4.13
CA PRO A 121 0.38 11.13 -3.89
C PRO A 121 0.01 12.43 -4.60
N ASN A 122 0.06 13.55 -3.89
CA ASN A 122 -0.16 14.88 -4.44
C ASN A 122 0.63 15.88 -3.61
N THR A 123 1.01 17.00 -4.23
CA THR A 123 1.65 18.11 -3.53
C THR A 123 0.78 18.58 -2.38
N PHE A 124 1.38 18.79 -1.21
CA PHE A 124 0.66 19.27 -0.04
C PHE A 124 0.79 20.80 0.07
N ASP A 125 -0.30 21.51 -0.25
CA ASP A 125 -0.44 22.96 -0.04
C ASP A 125 -0.74 23.34 1.43
#